data_AF-A0A972JXV7-F1
#
_entry.id   AF-A0A972JXV7-F1
#
_cell.length_a   1.000
_cell.length_b   1.000
_cell.length_c   1.000
_cell.angle_alpha   90.00
_cell.angle_beta   90.00
_cell.angle_gamma   90.00
#
_symmetry.space_group_name_H-M   'P 1'
#
loop_
_entity.id
_entity.type
_entity.pdbx_description
1 polymer ?
#
loop_
_entity_poly.entity_id
_entity_poly.type
_entity_poly.pdbx_seq_one_letter_code
_entity_poly.pdbx_strand_id
1 'polypeptide(L)'
;MTHLPKYLTERSRLRTLEVQAPPSPWYKVATYAVGGLLGVGYGEATDLLLVISSQGRSVFDSYRGKMARNYAEPYLYFAEVNLTAQGIGVLADEIIHTASLDGGRLPRGRHDSWRLEALPIV
;
A
#
# COMPACT_ATOMS: atom_id res chain seq x y z
N MET A 1 -23.36 -7.58 -13.06
CA MET A 1 -23.47 -7.07 -11.68
C MET A 1 -23.22 -8.24 -10.75
N THR A 2 -22.03 -8.32 -10.16
CA THR A 2 -21.68 -9.41 -9.23
C THR A 2 -22.43 -9.17 -7.93
N HIS A 3 -23.32 -10.07 -7.54
CA HIS A 3 -24.07 -9.96 -6.30
C HIS A 3 -23.12 -10.22 -5.12
N LEU A 4 -22.59 -9.16 -4.51
CA LEU A 4 -21.79 -9.29 -3.30
C LEU A 4 -22.64 -9.89 -2.17
N PRO A 5 -22.10 -10.85 -1.40
CA PRO A 5 -22.80 -11.36 -0.24
C PRO A 5 -23.11 -10.21 0.76
N LYS A 6 -24.36 -10.14 1.24
CA LYS A 6 -24.82 -9.08 2.17
C LYS A 6 -23.94 -8.90 3.41
N TYR A 7 -23.21 -9.94 3.84
CA TYR A 7 -22.31 -9.85 4.99
C TYR A 7 -21.07 -8.97 4.75
N LEU A 8 -20.69 -8.71 3.49
CA LEU A 8 -19.57 -7.83 3.15
C LEU A 8 -19.93 -6.34 3.22
N THR A 9 -21.23 -6.00 3.25
CA THR A 9 -21.72 -4.62 3.32
C THR A 9 -21.99 -4.14 4.75
N GLU A 10 -21.88 -5.00 5.76
CA GLU A 10 -22.16 -4.68 7.17
C GLU A 10 -20.86 -4.49 7.97
N ARG A 11 -20.53 -3.24 8.33
CA ARG A 11 -19.28 -2.89 9.07
C ARG A 11 -19.06 -3.70 10.33
N SER A 12 -20.12 -3.83 11.12
CA SER A 12 -20.11 -4.48 12.42
C SER A 12 -19.72 -5.94 12.28
N ARG A 13 -20.24 -6.61 11.25
CA ARG A 13 -19.95 -8.01 10.96
C ARG A 13 -18.53 -8.23 10.47
N LEU A 14 -17.99 -7.34 9.63
CA LEU A 14 -16.59 -7.41 9.21
C LEU A 14 -15.62 -7.35 10.41
N ARG A 15 -15.93 -6.55 11.43
CA ARG A 15 -15.10 -6.42 12.64
C ARG A 15 -15.14 -7.63 13.56
N THR A 16 -16.20 -8.45 13.47
CA THR A 16 -16.34 -9.68 14.26
C THR A 16 -15.79 -10.91 13.55
N LEU A 17 -15.41 -10.80 12.27
CA LEU A 17 -14.82 -11.93 11.55
C LEU A 17 -13.46 -12.27 12.18
N GLU A 18 -13.24 -13.56 12.39
CA GLU A 18 -11.94 -14.06 12.79
C GLU A 18 -10.95 -13.87 11.65
N VAL A 19 -9.77 -13.32 11.96
CA VAL A 19 -8.70 -13.17 10.98
C VAL A 19 -8.13 -14.54 10.68
N GLN A 20 -8.37 -15.03 9.46
CA GLN A 20 -7.85 -16.31 9.00
C GLN A 20 -6.47 -16.15 8.34
N ALA A 21 -5.73 -17.25 8.27
CA ALA A 21 -4.52 -17.31 7.47
C ALA A 21 -4.85 -17.01 5.99
N PRO A 22 -3.95 -16.33 5.26
CA PRO A 22 -4.16 -16.07 3.84
C PRO A 22 -4.38 -17.39 3.08
N PRO A 23 -5.37 -17.46 2.16
CA PRO A 23 -5.58 -18.65 1.34
C PRO A 23 -4.48 -18.76 0.27
N SER A 24 -4.15 -19.98 -0.15
CA SER A 24 -3.24 -20.21 -1.28
C SER A 24 -3.67 -19.43 -2.53
N PRO A 25 -2.73 -18.82 -3.28
CA PRO A 25 -1.27 -18.89 -3.13
C PRO A 25 -0.68 -17.83 -2.18
N TRP A 26 -1.50 -17.07 -1.50
CA TRP A 26 -1.05 -15.99 -0.62
C TRP A 26 -0.46 -16.55 0.67
N TYR A 27 0.63 -15.93 1.12
CA TYR A 27 1.25 -16.24 2.41
C TYR A 27 1.76 -14.96 3.05
N LYS A 28 1.82 -14.95 4.38
CA LYS A 28 2.34 -13.82 5.14
C LYS A 28 3.87 -13.84 5.07
N VAL A 29 4.46 -12.80 4.50
CA VAL A 29 5.93 -12.63 4.48
C VAL A 29 6.45 -12.06 5.79
N ALA A 30 5.85 -10.96 6.28
CA ALA A 30 6.31 -10.29 7.50
C ALA A 30 5.22 -9.35 8.07
N THR A 31 5.45 -8.87 9.28
CA THR A 31 4.69 -7.76 9.90
C THR A 31 5.68 -6.70 10.37
N TYR A 32 5.43 -5.44 10.00
CA TYR A 32 6.27 -4.32 10.37
C TYR A 32 5.44 -3.22 11.02
N ALA A 33 5.89 -2.72 12.16
CA ALA A 33 5.39 -1.48 12.71
C ALA A 33 5.96 -0.30 11.91
N VAL A 34 5.08 0.63 11.51
CA VAL A 34 5.46 1.87 10.82
C VAL A 34 4.93 3.05 11.62
N GLY A 35 5.79 3.65 12.44
CA GLY A 35 5.45 4.84 13.19
C GLY A 35 5.31 6.05 12.27
N GLY A 36 4.19 6.77 12.40
CA GLY A 36 3.90 7.98 11.62
C GLY A 36 3.79 7.70 10.12
N LEU A 37 3.05 6.67 9.70
CA LEU A 37 2.80 6.37 8.29
C LEU A 37 2.14 7.57 7.59
N LEU A 38 2.77 8.07 6.53
CA LEU A 38 2.29 9.21 5.75
C LEU A 38 1.73 8.78 4.40
N GLY A 39 2.32 7.77 3.76
CA GLY A 39 1.85 7.27 2.49
C GLY A 39 2.61 6.05 1.99
N VAL A 40 2.08 5.43 0.94
CA VAL A 40 2.66 4.25 0.28
C VAL A 40 2.49 4.35 -1.23
N GLY A 41 3.39 3.71 -1.99
CA GLY A 41 3.27 3.64 -3.45
C GLY A 41 4.11 2.50 -4.02
N TYR A 42 3.66 1.92 -5.13
CA TYR A 42 4.40 0.85 -5.82
C TYR A 42 5.31 1.43 -6.90
N GLY A 43 6.51 0.85 -7.02
CA GLY A 43 7.39 1.06 -8.18
C GLY A 43 6.69 0.64 -9.46
N GLU A 44 7.00 1.30 -10.56
CA GLU A 44 6.30 1.09 -11.83
C GLU A 44 6.53 -0.35 -12.33
N ALA A 45 5.44 -1.09 -12.54
CA ALA A 45 5.48 -2.50 -12.97
C ALA A 45 6.33 -3.43 -12.07
N THR A 46 6.46 -3.10 -10.78
CA THR A 46 7.17 -3.94 -9.79
C THR A 46 6.28 -4.31 -8.61
N ASP A 47 6.70 -5.32 -7.85
CA ASP A 47 6.12 -5.68 -6.55
C ASP A 47 6.83 -4.98 -5.37
N LEU A 48 7.55 -3.88 -5.66
CA LEU A 48 8.27 -3.09 -4.68
C LEU A 48 7.39 -1.96 -4.15
N LEU A 49 7.17 -1.97 -2.84
CA LEU A 49 6.39 -0.97 -2.13
C LEU A 49 7.32 0.05 -1.45
N LEU A 50 7.25 1.30 -1.87
CA LEU A 50 7.76 2.43 -1.12
C LEU A 50 6.78 2.76 0.01
N VAL A 51 7.28 2.85 1.24
CA VAL A 51 6.54 3.28 2.42
C VAL A 51 7.18 4.54 2.97
N ILE A 52 6.38 5.58 3.14
CA ILE A 52 6.79 6.89 3.63
C ILE A 52 6.26 7.05 5.04
N SER A 53 7.14 7.40 5.97
CA SER A 53 6.79 7.71 7.35
C SER A 53 7.41 9.03 7.78
N SER A 54 6.97 9.56 8.92
CA SER A 54 7.54 10.77 9.53
C SER A 54 9.02 10.64 9.90
N GLN A 55 9.57 9.43 9.86
CA GLN A 55 10.97 9.13 10.18
C GLN A 55 11.78 8.72 8.94
N GLY A 56 11.28 9.02 7.75
CA GLY A 56 11.90 8.64 6.48
C GLY A 56 11.12 7.60 5.69
N ARG A 57 11.76 6.98 4.70
CA ARG A 57 11.14 6.06 3.73
C ARG A 57 11.82 4.69 3.69
N SER A 58 11.07 3.65 3.35
CA SER A 58 11.57 2.27 3.23
C SER A 58 11.06 1.65 1.94
N VAL A 59 11.83 0.72 1.36
CA VAL A 59 11.36 -0.14 0.26
C VAL A 59 11.16 -1.55 0.78
N PHE A 60 10.04 -2.15 0.40
CA PHE A 60 9.67 -3.53 0.70
C PHE A 60 9.43 -4.28 -0.60
N ASP A 61 9.90 -5.52 -0.67
CA ASP A 61 9.54 -6.50 -1.70
C ASP A 61 8.39 -7.36 -1.15
N SER A 62 7.32 -7.49 -1.93
CA SER A 62 6.10 -8.19 -1.51
C SER A 62 6.30 -9.68 -1.24
N TYR A 63 7.42 -10.26 -1.69
CA TYR A 63 7.81 -11.65 -1.46
C TYR A 63 8.89 -11.83 -0.39
N ARG A 64 9.69 -10.79 -0.13
CA ARG A 64 10.89 -10.87 0.75
C ARG A 64 10.87 -9.97 1.98
N GLY A 65 10.03 -8.95 2.01
CA GLY A 65 9.95 -7.98 3.10
C GLY A 65 10.86 -6.76 2.88
N LYS A 66 11.30 -6.12 3.96
CA LYS A 66 12.03 -4.84 3.91
C LYS A 66 13.41 -5.01 3.26
N MET A 67 13.69 -4.19 2.24
CA MET A 67 14.96 -4.20 1.50
C MET A 67 15.84 -2.99 1.78
N ALA A 68 15.24 -1.81 1.98
CA ALA A 68 15.98 -0.57 2.18
C ALA A 68 15.30 0.36 3.18
N ARG A 69 16.09 1.19 3.86
CA ARG A 69 15.62 2.24 4.77
C ARG A 69 16.47 3.51 4.56
N ASN A 70 15.82 4.66 4.52
CA ASN A 70 16.44 5.97 4.55
C ASN A 70 15.72 6.82 5.59
N TYR A 71 16.47 7.51 6.45
CA TYR A 71 15.96 8.31 7.58
C TYR A 71 15.90 9.81 7.28
N ALA A 72 16.11 10.23 6.03
CA ALA A 72 15.93 11.61 5.63
C ALA A 72 14.51 12.10 5.93
N GLU A 73 14.36 13.39 6.20
CA GLU A 73 13.07 14.00 6.51
C GLU A 73 12.12 14.02 5.30
N PRO A 74 10.80 13.79 5.48
CA PRO A 74 9.84 13.67 4.38
C PRO A 74 9.77 14.85 3.42
N TYR A 75 9.89 16.08 3.92
CA TYR A 75 9.74 17.30 3.11
C TYR A 75 10.78 17.40 1.98
N LEU A 76 11.86 16.62 2.03
CA LEU A 76 12.91 16.61 1.01
C LEU A 76 12.54 15.81 -0.24
N TYR A 77 11.62 14.86 -0.13
CA TYR A 77 11.38 13.87 -1.18
C TYR A 77 9.90 13.57 -1.43
N PHE A 78 8.99 14.02 -0.57
CA PHE A 78 7.57 13.74 -0.65
C PHE A 78 6.80 15.00 -1.05
N ALA A 79 6.28 15.01 -2.27
CA ALA A 79 5.45 16.08 -2.79
C ALA A 79 3.97 15.73 -2.56
N GLU A 80 3.47 16.09 -1.37
CA GLU A 80 2.09 15.81 -0.90
C GLU A 80 1.03 16.23 -1.91
N VAL A 81 1.12 17.44 -2.46
CA VAL A 81 0.17 17.97 -3.45
C VAL A 81 0.12 17.13 -4.72
N ASN A 82 1.28 16.66 -5.17
CA ASN A 82 1.39 15.86 -6.39
C ASN A 82 1.12 14.37 -6.12
N LEU A 83 0.99 13.97 -4.85
CA LEU A 83 0.89 12.58 -4.42
C LEU A 83 2.03 11.75 -5.02
N THR A 84 3.25 12.26 -4.92
CA THR A 84 4.45 11.60 -5.45
C THR A 84 5.60 11.66 -4.46
N ALA A 85 6.47 10.66 -4.51
CA ALA A 85 7.72 10.66 -3.76
C ALA A 85 8.87 10.10 -4.59
N GLN A 86 10.07 10.65 -4.39
CA GLN A 86 11.27 9.99 -4.90
C GLN A 86 11.38 8.59 -4.25
N GLY A 87 11.87 7.59 -5.00
CA GLY A 87 12.21 6.29 -4.45
C GLY A 87 13.59 6.24 -3.77
N ILE A 88 13.98 5.07 -3.25
CA ILE A 88 15.30 4.80 -2.66
C ILE A 88 15.79 3.41 -3.07
N GLY A 89 17.09 3.16 -2.90
CA GLY A 89 17.67 1.84 -3.18
C GLY A 89 17.41 1.45 -4.63
N VAL A 90 16.81 0.28 -4.84
CA VAL A 90 16.42 -0.20 -6.18
C VAL A 90 15.41 0.69 -6.91
N LEU A 91 14.65 1.53 -6.20
CA LEU A 91 13.72 2.51 -6.78
C LEU A 91 14.31 3.93 -6.83
N ALA A 92 15.63 4.11 -6.62
CA ALA A 92 16.22 5.43 -6.42
C ALA A 92 16.00 6.40 -7.59
N ASP A 93 15.84 5.89 -8.82
CA ASP A 93 15.68 6.71 -10.03
C ASP A 93 14.19 6.94 -10.41
N GLU A 94 13.25 6.47 -9.60
CA GLU A 94 11.80 6.55 -9.88
C GLU A 94 11.10 7.63 -9.04
N ILE A 95 10.13 8.30 -9.67
CA ILE A 95 9.11 9.09 -8.98
C ILE A 95 7.87 8.22 -8.80
N ILE A 96 7.56 7.90 -7.55
CA ILE A 96 6.53 6.94 -7.17
C ILE A 96 5.23 7.68 -6.90
N HIS A 97 4.13 7.29 -7.56
CA HIS A 97 2.79 7.75 -7.19
C HIS A 97 2.31 7.10 -5.90
N THR A 98 1.76 7.91 -4.99
CA THR A 98 1.42 7.47 -3.64
C THR A 98 -0.08 7.53 -3.37
N ALA A 99 -0.53 6.66 -2.47
CA ALA A 99 -1.69 6.91 -1.62
C ALA A 99 -1.19 7.34 -0.23
N SER A 100 -1.61 8.52 0.19
CA SER A 100 -1.22 9.20 1.43
C SER A 100 -2.45 9.76 2.15
N LEU A 101 -2.20 10.45 3.25
CA LEU A 101 -3.22 11.17 4.01
C LEU A 101 -3.97 12.22 3.16
N ASP A 102 -3.31 12.78 2.14
CA ASP A 102 -3.86 13.83 1.27
C ASP A 102 -4.63 13.29 0.05
N GLY A 103 -4.70 11.96 -0.10
CA GLY A 103 -5.40 11.30 -1.21
C GLY A 103 -4.56 10.20 -1.85
N GLY A 104 -4.96 9.67 -2.99
CA GLY A 104 -4.17 8.62 -3.63
C GLY A 104 -4.56 8.26 -5.05
N ARG A 105 -3.56 7.78 -5.79
CA ARG A 105 -3.67 7.32 -7.18
C ARG A 105 -3.21 5.87 -7.36
N LEU A 106 -3.57 4.98 -6.44
CA LEU A 106 -3.26 3.56 -6.65
C LEU A 106 -4.16 2.98 -7.76
N PRO A 107 -3.60 2.15 -8.67
CA PRO A 107 -4.38 1.48 -9.71
C PRO A 107 -5.52 0.67 -9.10
N ARG A 108 -6.74 0.86 -9.64
CA ARG A 108 -7.94 0.11 -9.19
C ARG A 108 -8.12 -1.21 -9.92
N GLY A 109 -7.20 -1.59 -10.79
CA GLY A 109 -7.24 -2.86 -11.47
C GLY A 109 -6.03 -3.06 -12.37
N ARG A 110 -5.90 -4.29 -12.84
CA ARG A 110 -4.86 -4.74 -13.76
C ARG A 110 -5.53 -5.42 -14.96
N HIS A 111 -4.80 -5.54 -16.06
CA HIS A 111 -5.28 -6.17 -17.30
C HIS A 111 -5.67 -7.65 -17.14
N ASP A 112 -5.25 -8.32 -16.06
CA ASP A 112 -5.54 -9.71 -15.73
C ASP A 112 -6.88 -9.88 -14.97
N SER A 113 -7.81 -8.93 -15.13
CA SER A 113 -9.14 -8.91 -14.52
C SER A 113 -9.19 -8.71 -13.00
N TRP A 114 -8.04 -8.56 -12.33
CA TRP A 114 -8.03 -8.14 -10.92
C TRP A 114 -8.48 -6.70 -10.80
N ARG A 115 -9.45 -6.44 -9.91
CA ARG A 115 -10.01 -5.12 -9.68
C ARG A 115 -10.24 -4.87 -8.19
N LEU A 116 -9.99 -3.64 -7.78
CA LEU A 116 -10.35 -3.10 -6.48
C LEU A 116 -11.73 -2.47 -6.57
N GLU A 117 -12.67 -2.95 -5.77
CA GLU A 117 -13.97 -2.33 -5.58
C GLU A 117 -14.02 -1.70 -4.19
N ALA A 118 -14.22 -0.38 -4.14
CA ALA A 118 -14.42 0.33 -2.88
C ALA A 118 -15.88 0.16 -2.46
N LEU A 119 -16.12 -0.65 -1.44
CA LEU A 119 -17.45 -0.84 -0.89
C LEU A 119 -17.73 0.25 0.16
N PRO A 120 -18.75 1.10 -0.03
CA PRO A 120 -19.15 2.04 1.00
C PRO A 120 -19.65 1.24 2.20
N ILE A 121 -19.03 1.50 3.34
CA ILE A 121 -19.44 0.91 4.59
C ILE A 121 -20.46 1.87 5.21
N VAL A 122 -21.75 1.51 5.15
CA VAL A 122 -22.86 2.25 5.79
C VAL A 122 -23.07 1.75 7.21
#